data_AF-A0A2E3X8E0-F1
#
_entry.id   AF-A0A2E3X8E0-F1
#
_cell.length_a   1.000
_cell.length_b   1.000
_cell.length_c   1.000
_cell.angle_alpha   90.00
_cell.angle_beta   90.00
_cell.angle_gamma   90.00
#
_symmetry.space_group_name_H-M   'P 1'
#
loop_
_entity.id
_entity.type
_entity.pdbx_description
1 polymer ?
#
loop_
_entity_poly.entity_id
_entity_poly.type
_entity_poly.pdbx_seq_one_letter_code
_entity_poly.pdbx_strand_id
1 'polypeptide(L)'
;MKSKYIYPIISIINILCGTGLLFGVFTSPEELLSPYFKGEISDELIFFAQGIVDVTAVHQIGVGLFIFILWILKLGNDSNKKVFLAYSVFGGTILLVALFNHLFMGGGPPIPILILIISATLLSLYGSEKATD
;
A
#
# COMPACT_ATOMS: atom_id res chain seq x y z
N MET A 1 8.49 -17.69 -10.54
CA MET A 1 7.04 -17.50 -10.83
C MET A 1 6.92 -16.60 -12.04
N LYS A 2 6.02 -16.90 -12.99
CA LYS A 2 5.86 -16.07 -14.18
C LYS A 2 5.36 -14.67 -13.81
N SER A 3 5.87 -13.64 -14.48
CA SER A 3 5.45 -12.22 -14.34
C SER A 3 3.93 -12.07 -14.26
N LYS A 4 3.21 -12.83 -15.11
CA LYS A 4 1.74 -12.87 -15.19
C LYS A 4 1.01 -13.23 -13.90
N TYR A 5 1.68 -13.79 -12.90
CA TYR A 5 1.08 -14.09 -11.59
C TYR A 5 1.42 -13.04 -10.53
N ILE A 6 2.51 -12.28 -10.70
CA ILE A 6 2.95 -11.26 -9.75
C ILE A 6 2.02 -10.04 -9.83
N TYR A 7 1.68 -9.58 -11.05
CA TYR A 7 0.84 -8.40 -11.21
C TYR A 7 -0.53 -8.51 -10.52
N PRO A 8 -1.33 -9.59 -10.72
CA PRO A 8 -2.63 -9.68 -10.05
C PRO A 8 -2.51 -9.69 -8.53
N ILE A 9 -1.48 -10.33 -7.98
CA ILE A 9 -1.27 -10.37 -6.52
C ILE A 9 -0.96 -8.95 -6.00
N ILE A 10 -0.03 -8.23 -6.63
CA ILE A 10 0.29 -6.85 -6.25
C ILE A 10 -0.95 -5.96 -6.39
N SER A 11 -1.71 -6.11 -7.46
CA SER A 11 -2.96 -5.35 -7.68
C SER A 11 -3.98 -5.58 -6.55
N ILE A 12 -4.27 -6.85 -6.23
CA ILE A 12 -5.20 -7.21 -5.16
C ILE A 12 -4.72 -6.67 -3.82
N ILE A 13 -3.43 -6.78 -3.51
CA ILE A 13 -2.86 -6.24 -2.27
C ILE A 13 -3.12 -4.73 -2.16
N ASN A 14 -2.86 -3.95 -3.21
CA ASN A 14 -3.06 -2.50 -3.18
C ASN A 14 -4.53 -2.13 -2.99
N ILE A 15 -5.43 -2.82 -3.69
CA ILE A 15 -6.86 -2.62 -3.53
C ILE A 15 -7.29 -2.94 -2.10
N LEU A 16 -6.82 -4.05 -1.52
CA LEU A 16 -7.10 -4.41 -0.12
C LEU A 16 -6.54 -3.38 0.86
N CYS A 17 -5.36 -2.82 0.61
CA CYS A 17 -4.80 -1.76 1.46
C CYS A 17 -5.70 -0.52 1.44
N GLY A 18 -6.10 -0.05 0.26
CA GLY A 18 -6.98 1.13 0.16
C GLY A 18 -8.36 0.89 0.74
N THR A 19 -9.00 -0.23 0.42
CA THR A 19 -10.33 -0.57 0.99
C THR A 19 -10.25 -0.80 2.49
N GLY A 20 -9.16 -1.39 3.01
CA GLY A 20 -8.95 -1.57 4.44
C GLY A 20 -8.79 -0.25 5.20
N LEU A 21 -8.11 0.75 4.59
CA LEU A 21 -8.04 2.10 5.15
C LEU A 21 -9.42 2.76 5.21
N LEU A 22 -10.20 2.70 4.12
CA LEU A 22 -11.56 3.24 4.10
C LEU A 22 -12.44 2.55 5.14
N PHE A 23 -12.34 1.22 5.25
CA PHE A 23 -13.08 0.47 6.25
C PHE A 23 -12.75 0.97 7.66
N GLY A 24 -11.46 1.03 8.02
CA GLY A 24 -11.05 1.49 9.35
C GLY A 24 -11.51 2.91 9.67
N VAL A 25 -11.41 3.83 8.70
CA VAL A 25 -11.74 5.23 8.92
C VAL A 25 -13.25 5.51 9.01
N PHE A 26 -14.08 4.67 8.38
CA PHE A 26 -15.54 4.78 8.43
C PHE A 26 -16.18 3.99 9.56
N THR A 27 -15.58 2.88 10.01
CA THR A 27 -16.16 2.06 11.09
C THR A 27 -15.61 2.40 12.46
N SER A 28 -14.34 2.80 12.56
CA SER A 28 -13.63 2.97 13.84
C SER A 28 -12.54 4.06 13.73
N PRO A 29 -12.89 5.32 13.37
CA PRO A 29 -11.91 6.38 13.13
C PRO A 29 -11.04 6.70 14.35
N GLU A 30 -11.62 6.76 15.55
CA GLU A 30 -10.86 7.02 16.78
C GLU A 30 -9.79 5.94 17.02
N GLU A 31 -10.14 4.67 16.85
CA GLU A 31 -9.20 3.56 17.02
C GLU A 31 -8.06 3.63 16.01
N LEU A 32 -8.38 3.91 14.74
CA LEU A 32 -7.40 4.07 13.68
C LEU A 32 -6.42 5.24 13.93
N LEU A 33 -6.91 6.33 14.53
CA LEU A 33 -6.15 7.56 14.76
C LEU A 33 -5.45 7.62 16.12
N SER A 34 -5.91 6.84 17.11
CA SER A 34 -5.35 6.79 18.46
C SER A 34 -3.83 6.56 18.56
N PRO A 35 -3.16 5.83 17.63
CA PRO A 35 -1.69 5.71 17.68
C PRO A 35 -0.95 7.00 17.30
N TYR A 36 -1.62 7.97 16.67
CA TYR A 36 -1.01 9.19 16.12
C TYR A 36 -1.27 10.44 16.96
N PHE A 37 -2.28 10.41 17.84
CA PHE A 37 -2.67 11.57 18.65
C PHE A 37 -2.63 11.23 20.13
N LYS A 38 -2.18 12.19 20.94
CA LYS A 38 -2.19 12.09 22.39
C LYS A 38 -3.39 12.87 22.93
N GLY A 39 -4.21 12.22 23.75
CA GLY A 39 -5.39 12.83 24.36
C GLY A 39 -6.67 12.60 23.54
N GLU A 40 -7.68 13.41 23.81
CA GLU A 40 -8.99 13.32 23.17
C GLU A 40 -8.90 13.69 21.68
N ILE A 41 -9.50 12.87 20.81
CA ILE A 41 -9.53 13.09 19.37
C ILE A 41 -10.88 13.75 19.04
N SER A 42 -10.87 15.07 18.85
CA SER A 42 -12.07 15.83 18.48
C SER A 42 -12.62 15.44 17.10
N ASP A 43 -13.92 15.59 16.90
CA ASP A 43 -14.59 15.35 15.60
C ASP A 43 -13.96 16.12 14.43
N GLU A 44 -13.52 17.37 14.65
CA GLU A 44 -12.84 18.17 13.61
C GLU A 44 -11.52 17.54 13.15
N LEU A 45 -10.77 16.99 14.11
CA LEU A 45 -9.51 16.29 13.85
C LEU A 45 -9.75 14.96 13.13
N ILE A 46 -10.80 14.23 13.53
CA ILE A 46 -11.23 13.00 12.84
C ILE A 46 -11.58 13.32 11.39
N PHE A 47 -12.40 14.36 11.16
CA PHE A 47 -12.80 14.77 9.81
C PHE A 47 -11.62 15.19 8.95
N PHE A 48 -10.67 15.95 9.50
CA PHE A 48 -9.44 16.31 8.80
C PHE A 48 -8.60 15.08 8.44
N ALA A 49 -8.39 14.18 9.39
CA ALA A 49 -7.61 12.95 9.16
C ALA A 49 -8.30 12.02 8.17
N GLN A 50 -9.64 11.93 8.20
CA GLN A 50 -10.44 11.22 7.19
C GLN A 50 -10.15 11.70 5.78
N GLY A 51 -10.07 13.01 5.55
CA GLY A 51 -9.71 13.55 4.24
C GLY A 51 -8.33 13.06 3.74
N ILE A 52 -7.34 12.94 4.63
CA ILE A 52 -6.02 12.40 4.28
C ILE A 52 -6.09 10.89 3.98
N VAL A 53 -6.83 10.15 4.81
CA VAL A 53 -7.01 8.70 4.64
C VAL A 53 -7.75 8.39 3.34
N ASP A 54 -8.79 9.13 2.99
CA ASP A 54 -9.55 8.99 1.75
C ASP A 54 -8.66 9.15 0.52
N VAL A 55 -7.86 10.21 0.49
CA VAL A 55 -6.91 10.45 -0.60
C VAL A 55 -5.90 9.31 -0.67
N THR A 56 -5.33 8.89 0.47
CA THR A 56 -4.36 7.80 0.52
C THR A 56 -4.97 6.48 0.02
N ALA A 57 -6.19 6.17 0.44
CA ALA A 57 -6.89 4.97 0.05
C ALA A 57 -7.21 4.93 -1.45
N VAL A 58 -7.67 6.06 -2.01
CA VAL A 58 -7.93 6.17 -3.46
C VAL A 58 -6.65 5.99 -4.26
N HIS A 59 -5.51 6.52 -3.79
CA HIS A 59 -4.22 6.29 -4.45
C HIS A 59 -3.82 4.81 -4.41
N GLN A 60 -4.00 4.12 -3.28
CA GLN A 60 -3.73 2.68 -3.19
C GLN A 60 -4.61 1.89 -4.16
N ILE A 61 -5.92 2.14 -4.18
CA ILE A 61 -6.84 1.50 -5.13
C ILE A 61 -6.43 1.81 -6.57
N GLY A 62 -6.10 3.06 -6.87
CA GLY A 62 -5.66 3.51 -8.20
C GLY A 62 -4.37 2.83 -8.66
N VAL A 63 -3.36 2.70 -7.79
CA VAL A 63 -2.14 1.93 -8.08
C VAL A 63 -2.48 0.47 -8.34
N GLY A 64 -3.36 -0.13 -7.53
CA GLY A 64 -3.80 -1.51 -7.73
C GLY A 64 -4.48 -1.73 -9.08
N LEU A 65 -5.35 -0.82 -9.51
CA LEU A 65 -5.98 -0.84 -10.83
C LEU A 65 -4.96 -0.60 -11.95
N PHE A 66 -4.01 0.32 -11.76
CA PHE A 66 -2.97 0.60 -12.74
C PHE A 66 -2.09 -0.63 -12.99
N ILE A 67 -1.61 -1.30 -11.93
CA ILE A 67 -0.88 -2.56 -12.01
C ILE A 67 -1.70 -3.65 -12.71
N PHE A 68 -3.01 -3.71 -12.46
CA PHE A 68 -3.91 -4.64 -13.16
C PHE A 68 -3.99 -4.35 -14.67
N ILE A 69 -4.03 -3.09 -15.08
CA ILE A 69 -4.00 -2.72 -16.50
C ILE A 69 -2.66 -3.12 -17.14
N LEU A 70 -1.53 -2.88 -16.47
CA LEU A 70 -0.21 -3.30 -16.99
C LEU A 70 -0.13 -4.81 -17.23
N TRP A 71 -0.80 -5.61 -16.38
CA TRP A 71 -0.94 -7.05 -16.59
C TRP A 71 -1.69 -7.40 -17.88
N ILE A 72 -2.82 -6.72 -18.13
CA ILE A 72 -3.64 -6.93 -19.34
C ILE A 72 -2.85 -6.58 -20.60
N LEU A 73 -2.00 -5.55 -20.54
CA LEU A 73 -1.18 -5.12 -21.66
C LEU A 73 -0.09 -6.13 -22.07
N LYS A 74 0.16 -7.17 -21.26
CA LYS A 74 1.12 -8.25 -21.55
C LYS A 74 2.49 -7.68 -21.97
N LEU A 75 3.03 -6.80 -21.14
CA LEU A 75 4.36 -6.22 -21.39
C LEU A 75 5.42 -7.32 -21.51
N GLY A 76 6.44 -7.07 -22.33
CA GLY A 76 7.59 -7.97 -22.44
C GLY A 76 8.45 -7.98 -21.18
N ASN A 77 9.26 -9.02 -21.03
CA ASN A 77 10.04 -9.30 -19.83
C ASN A 77 10.90 -8.12 -19.32
N ASP A 78 11.58 -7.38 -20.20
CA ASP A 78 12.40 -6.23 -19.80
C ASP A 78 11.56 -5.10 -19.20
N SER A 79 10.38 -4.84 -19.76
CA SER A 79 9.43 -3.86 -19.23
C SER A 79 8.84 -4.34 -17.90
N ASN A 80 8.52 -5.64 -17.78
CA ASN A 80 8.03 -6.23 -16.53
C ASN A 80 9.02 -6.02 -15.38
N LYS A 81 10.30 -6.31 -15.61
CA LYS A 81 11.35 -6.12 -14.60
C LYS A 81 11.46 -4.67 -14.14
N LYS A 82 11.36 -3.70 -15.06
CA LYS A 82 11.38 -2.27 -14.74
C LYS A 82 10.17 -1.83 -13.94
N VAL A 83 8.97 -2.30 -14.31
CA VAL A 83 7.74 -2.02 -13.54
C VAL A 83 7.86 -2.56 -12.13
N PHE A 84 8.31 -3.80 -11.97
CA PHE A 84 8.50 -4.39 -10.66
C PHE A 84 9.59 -3.69 -9.85
N LEU A 85 10.70 -3.27 -10.46
CA LEU A 85 11.71 -2.49 -9.76
C LEU A 85 11.15 -1.15 -9.29
N ALA A 86 10.42 -0.43 -10.15
CA ALA A 86 9.79 0.83 -9.80
C ALA A 86 8.81 0.67 -8.64
N TYR A 87 7.99 -0.37 -8.67
CA TYR A 87 7.07 -0.67 -7.57
C TYR A 87 7.81 -1.06 -6.28
N SER A 88 8.93 -1.79 -6.36
CA SER A 88 9.76 -2.08 -5.18
C SER A 88 10.35 -0.83 -4.54
N VAL A 89 10.80 0.14 -5.34
CA VAL A 89 11.28 1.44 -4.83
C VAL A 89 10.14 2.21 -4.16
N PHE A 90 8.96 2.22 -4.77
CA PHE A 90 7.76 2.82 -4.19
C PHE A 90 7.39 2.17 -2.85
N GLY A 91 7.28 0.84 -2.81
CA GLY A 91 6.99 0.08 -1.59
C GLY A 91 8.04 0.26 -0.51
N GLY A 92 9.32 0.27 -0.88
CA GLY A 92 10.43 0.58 0.04
C GLY A 92 10.30 1.97 0.67
N THR A 93 9.86 2.97 -0.10
CA THR A 93 9.61 4.32 0.43
C THR A 93 8.48 4.33 1.45
N ILE A 94 7.38 3.61 1.19
CA ILE A 94 6.28 3.45 2.15
C ILE A 94 6.78 2.78 3.44
N LEU A 95 7.59 1.73 3.32
CA LEU A 95 8.14 1.01 4.48
C LEU A 95 9.10 1.88 5.29
N LEU A 96 9.88 2.75 4.66
CA LEU A 96 10.72 3.73 5.36
C LEU A 96 9.88 4.72 6.17
N VAL A 97 8.78 5.22 5.61
CA VAL A 97 7.84 6.09 6.34
C VAL A 97 7.16 5.33 7.48
N ALA A 98 6.74 4.09 7.25
CA ALA A 98 6.16 3.23 8.30
C ALA A 98 7.15 2.99 9.45
N LEU A 99 8.42 2.71 9.12
CA LEU A 99 9.48 2.54 10.10
C LEU A 99 9.75 3.82 10.88
N PHE A 100 9.82 4.97 10.20
CA PHE A 100 9.96 6.27 10.85
C PHE A 100 8.82 6.52 11.86
N ASN A 101 7.57 6.31 11.44
CA ASN A 101 6.42 6.50 12.31
C ASN A 101 6.45 5.56 13.52
N HIS A 102 6.86 4.31 13.32
CA HIS A 102 6.97 3.34 14.41
C HIS A 102 8.03 3.73 15.43
N LEU A 103 9.20 4.20 14.97
CA LEU A 103 10.32 4.55 15.83
C LEU A 103 10.15 5.90 16.55
N PHE A 104 9.52 6.88 15.90
CA PHE A 104 9.52 8.27 16.38
C PHE A 104 8.15 8.83 16.73
N MET A 105 7.08 8.35 16.10
CA MET A 105 5.74 8.91 16.27
C MET A 105 4.83 8.01 17.13
N GLY A 106 5.26 6.79 17.46
CA GLY A 106 4.47 5.83 18.25
C GLY A 106 3.31 5.18 17.48
N GLY A 107 3.24 5.42 16.16
CA GLY A 107 2.19 4.93 15.28
C GLY A 107 2.73 4.20 14.06
N GLY A 108 1.85 3.81 13.14
CA GLY A 108 2.23 3.10 11.93
C GLY A 108 1.01 2.53 11.22
N PRO A 109 1.17 2.04 9.97
CA PRO A 109 0.06 1.38 9.29
C PRO A 109 -0.46 0.22 10.15
N PRO A 110 -1.79 -0.02 10.17
CA PRO A 110 -2.37 -1.18 10.83
C PRO A 110 -1.63 -2.46 10.44
N ILE A 111 -1.38 -3.37 11.39
CA ILE A 111 -0.56 -4.57 11.17
C ILE A 111 -0.97 -5.37 9.93
N PRO A 112 -2.27 -5.61 9.64
CA PRO A 112 -2.67 -6.30 8.41
C PRO A 112 -2.22 -5.56 7.14
N ILE A 113 -2.32 -4.23 7.12
CA ILE A 113 -1.90 -3.39 6.00
C ILE A 113 -0.37 -3.42 5.87
N LEU A 114 0.37 -3.39 6.98
CA LEU A 114 1.83 -3.49 6.96
C LEU A 114 2.29 -4.82 6.34
N ILE A 115 1.67 -5.94 6.73
CA ILE A 115 1.97 -7.26 6.17
C ILE A 115 1.73 -7.27 4.65
N LEU A 116 0.62 -6.69 4.21
CA LEU A 116 0.28 -6.57 2.79
C LEU A 116 1.33 -5.74 2.02
N ILE A 117 1.72 -4.57 2.53
CA ILE A 117 2.74 -3.70 1.92
C ILE A 117 4.09 -4.43 1.82
N ILE A 118 4.53 -5.09 2.90
CA ILE A 118 5.78 -5.88 2.90
C ILE A 118 5.70 -6.97 1.83
N SER A 119 4.59 -7.72 1.80
CA SER A 119 4.39 -8.82 0.85
C SER A 119 4.46 -8.34 -0.59
N ALA A 120 3.75 -7.26 -0.95
CA ALA A 120 3.80 -6.71 -2.31
C ALA A 120 5.19 -6.17 -2.66
N THR A 121 5.88 -5.52 -1.72
CA THR A 121 7.24 -4.98 -1.95
C THR A 121 8.23 -6.09 -2.23
N LEU A 122 8.23 -7.15 -1.42
CA LEU A 122 9.11 -8.31 -1.60
C LEU A 122 8.76 -9.08 -2.87
N LEU A 123 7.48 -9.26 -3.17
CA LEU A 123 7.04 -9.94 -4.38
C LEU A 123 7.47 -9.18 -5.64
N SER A 124 7.37 -7.86 -5.60
CA SER A 124 7.86 -6.99 -6.67
C SER A 124 9.38 -7.05 -6.79
N LEU A 125 10.11 -7.09 -5.67
CA LEU A 125 11.57 -7.17 -5.72
C LEU A 125 12.01 -8.49 -6.36
N TYR A 126 11.38 -9.59 -5.94
CA TYR A 126 11.53 -10.89 -6.58
C TYR A 126 11.18 -10.83 -8.08
N GLY A 127 10.10 -10.15 -8.45
CA GLY A 127 9.71 -9.95 -9.85
C GLY A 127 10.78 -9.22 -10.66
N SER A 128 11.42 -8.20 -10.09
CA SER A 128 12.44 -7.42 -10.79
C SER A 128 13.69 -8.25 -11.14
N GLU A 129 14.08 -9.18 -10.28
CA GLU A 129 15.26 -10.02 -10.48
C GLU A 129 14.96 -11.27 -11.30
N LYS A 130 13.86 -11.96 -10.97
CA LYS A 130 13.62 -13.36 -11.33
C LYS A 130 12.35 -13.57 -12.16
N ALA A 131 11.59 -12.52 -12.49
CA ALA A 131 10.48 -12.71 -13.41
C ALA A 131 10.99 -13.12 -14.79
N THR A 132 10.34 -14.15 -15.32
CA THR A 132 10.45 -14.64 -16.68
C THR A 132 9.02 -14.82 -17.19
N ASP A 133 8.77 -14.55 -18.47
CA ASP A 133 7.43 -14.74 -19.06
C ASP A 133 7.07 -16.23 -19.26
#